data_AF-A0A2A9NGD9-F1
#
_entry.id   AF-A0A2A9NGD9-F1
#
_cell.length_a   1.000
_cell.length_b   1.000
_cell.length_c   1.000
_cell.angle_alpha   90.00
_cell.angle_beta   90.00
_cell.angle_gamma   90.00
#
_symmetry.space_group_name_H-M   'P 1'
#
loop_
_entity.id
_entity.type
_entity.pdbx_description
1 polymer ?
#
loop_
_entity_poly.entity_id
_entity_poly.type
_entity_poly.pdbx_seq_one_letter_code
_entity_poly.pdbx_strand_id
1 'polypeptide(L)'
;MFPPCNMQGWGQILNRCMLLWVKAFGDKAFKGQFAISPALHGDDVAYYFPSTMNPSGRPTFDNVDFDNAFAQFFLNFAISLNPNVKTNPSNITPQWSMEGRPE
;
A
#
# COMPACT_ATOMS: atom_id res chain seq x y z
N MET A 1 -15.89 21.84 -0.44
CA MET A 1 -16.50 21.12 0.71
C MET A 1 -16.81 19.71 0.23
N PHE A 2 -16.08 18.70 0.72
CA PHE A 2 -16.34 17.31 0.31
C PHE A 2 -17.60 16.80 1.04
N PRO A 3 -18.47 16.02 0.37
CA PRO A 3 -19.70 15.53 0.98
C PRO A 3 -19.39 14.58 2.15
N PRO A 4 -20.23 14.55 3.20
CA PRO A 4 -20.08 13.61 4.30
C PRO A 4 -20.21 12.17 3.79
N CYS A 5 -19.25 11.31 4.11
CA CYS A 5 -19.35 9.88 3.83
C CYS A 5 -20.45 9.27 4.69
N ASN A 6 -21.51 8.76 4.08
CA ASN A 6 -22.55 8.01 4.77
C ASN A 6 -21.99 6.64 5.23
N MET A 7 -22.10 6.37 6.53
CA MET A 7 -21.38 5.29 7.23
C MET A 7 -22.27 4.06 7.35
N GLN A 8 -21.91 2.95 6.69
CA GLN A 8 -22.67 1.68 6.75
C GLN A 8 -21.79 0.48 7.18
N GLY A 9 -20.70 0.71 7.93
CA GLY A 9 -19.90 -0.33 8.57
C GLY A 9 -18.37 -0.11 8.55
N TRP A 10 -17.64 -0.82 9.40
CA TRP A 10 -16.18 -0.68 9.59
C TRP A 10 -15.36 -0.91 8.31
N GLY A 11 -15.75 -1.86 7.46
CA GLY A 11 -15.10 -2.10 6.16
C GLY A 11 -15.29 -0.96 5.14
N GLN A 12 -16.33 -0.12 5.30
CA GLN A 12 -16.55 1.04 4.42
C GLN A 12 -15.70 2.25 4.79
N ILE A 13 -15.18 2.32 6.02
CA ILE A 13 -14.32 3.42 6.49
C ILE A 13 -13.01 3.44 5.68
N LEU A 14 -12.36 2.28 5.55
CA LEU A 14 -11.09 2.16 4.83
C LEU A 14 -11.27 2.30 3.32
N ASN A 15 -12.36 1.80 2.76
CA ASN A 15 -12.55 1.81 1.32
C ASN A 15 -13.26 3.04 0.75
N ARG A 16 -14.09 3.78 1.49
CA ARG A 16 -14.75 4.99 0.96
C ARG A 16 -14.11 6.30 1.42
N CYS A 17 -13.63 6.39 2.67
CA CYS A 17 -13.05 7.63 3.18
C CYS A 17 -11.59 7.83 2.72
N MET A 18 -10.78 6.76 2.69
CA MET A 18 -9.43 6.82 2.12
C MET A 18 -9.46 7.22 0.62
N LEU A 19 -10.48 6.78 -0.13
CA LEU A 19 -10.65 7.17 -1.54
C LEU A 19 -10.77 8.68 -1.73
N LEU A 20 -11.36 9.43 -0.79
CA LEU A 20 -11.45 10.89 -0.91
C LEU A 20 -10.07 11.56 -0.85
N TRP A 21 -9.16 11.01 -0.05
CA TRP A 21 -7.79 11.53 0.08
C TRP A 21 -6.99 11.27 -1.18
N VAL A 22 -7.05 10.05 -1.72
CA VAL A 22 -6.34 9.70 -2.96
C VAL A 22 -6.87 10.51 -4.15
N LYS A 23 -8.19 10.73 -4.25
CA LYS A 23 -8.81 11.55 -5.30
C LYS A 23 -8.35 13.01 -5.32
N ALA A 24 -7.98 13.58 -4.17
CA ALA A 24 -7.48 14.95 -4.10
C ALA A 24 -6.16 15.14 -4.86
N PHE A 25 -5.40 14.06 -5.08
CA PHE A 25 -4.13 14.07 -5.80
C PHE A 25 -4.28 13.80 -7.31
N GLY A 26 -5.50 13.59 -7.81
CA GLY A 26 -5.74 13.32 -9.23
C GLY A 26 -4.92 12.14 -9.75
N ASP A 27 -4.28 12.31 -10.91
CA ASP A 27 -3.43 11.32 -11.58
C ASP A 27 -2.04 11.12 -10.93
N LYS A 28 -1.81 11.67 -9.74
CA LYS A 28 -0.52 11.62 -9.04
C LYS A 28 -0.52 10.69 -7.82
N ALA A 29 -1.57 9.90 -7.64
CA ALA A 29 -1.65 8.96 -6.53
C ALA A 29 -1.83 7.52 -6.99
N PHE A 30 -1.28 6.62 -6.19
CA PHE A 30 -1.40 5.18 -6.34
C PHE A 30 -2.10 4.63 -5.11
N LYS A 31 -3.03 3.69 -5.31
CA LYS A 31 -3.78 3.06 -4.22
C LYS A 31 -3.34 1.62 -4.05
N GLY A 32 -2.95 1.26 -2.83
CA GLY A 32 -2.65 -0.11 -2.43
C GLY A 32 -3.64 -0.62 -1.40
N GLN A 33 -3.84 -1.93 -1.35
CA GLN A 33 -4.60 -2.60 -0.30
C GLN A 33 -3.73 -3.67 0.35
N PHE A 34 -3.52 -3.56 1.65
CA PHE A 34 -2.96 -4.66 2.45
C PHE A 34 -4.07 -5.68 2.73
N ALA A 35 -3.84 -6.94 2.35
CA ALA A 35 -4.86 -7.98 2.36
C ALA A 35 -4.40 -9.31 2.99
N ILE A 36 -3.28 -9.30 3.72
CA ILE A 36 -2.85 -10.47 4.50
C ILE A 36 -3.76 -10.56 5.72
N SER A 37 -4.59 -11.60 5.80
CA SER A 37 -5.48 -11.85 6.94
C SER A 37 -4.70 -11.91 8.27
N PRO A 38 -5.17 -11.28 9.36
CA PRO A 38 -6.46 -10.59 9.53
C PRO A 38 -6.55 -9.15 8.98
N ALA A 39 -5.47 -8.61 8.42
CA ALA A 39 -5.37 -7.27 7.83
C ALA A 39 -5.83 -6.15 8.78
N LEU A 40 -5.38 -6.22 10.03
CA LEU A 40 -5.70 -5.21 11.04
C LEU A 40 -4.92 -3.93 10.78
N HIS A 41 -5.41 -2.84 11.37
CA HIS A 41 -4.76 -1.54 11.26
C HIS A 41 -3.35 -1.59 11.84
N GLY A 42 -2.35 -1.28 11.00
CA GLY A 42 -0.94 -1.24 11.37
C GLY A 42 -0.17 -2.55 11.16
N ASP A 43 -0.84 -3.63 10.73
CA ASP A 43 -0.17 -4.91 10.44
C ASP A 43 0.85 -4.80 9.30
N ASP A 44 0.65 -3.82 8.40
CA ASP A 44 1.54 -3.51 7.29
C ASP A 44 2.86 -2.86 7.73
N VAL A 45 2.90 -2.20 8.91
CA VAL A 45 4.07 -1.49 9.44
C VAL A 45 5.29 -2.40 9.55
N ALA A 46 5.09 -3.67 9.93
CA ALA A 46 6.16 -4.66 10.04
C ALA A 46 6.84 -4.97 8.70
N TYR A 47 6.15 -4.78 7.57
CA TYR A 47 6.70 -5.03 6.23
C TYR A 47 7.49 -3.83 5.69
N TYR A 48 7.26 -2.63 6.22
CA TYR A 48 8.11 -1.46 5.95
C TYR A 48 9.39 -1.47 6.81
N PHE A 49 9.27 -1.85 8.08
CA PHE A 49 10.36 -1.74 9.08
C PHE A 49 10.59 -3.06 9.85
N PRO A 50 10.98 -4.14 9.18
CA PRO A 50 10.99 -5.48 9.77
C PRO A 50 11.96 -5.62 10.94
N SER A 51 13.11 -4.93 10.91
CA SER A 51 14.11 -4.96 12.00
C SER A 51 13.69 -4.20 13.26
N THR A 52 12.76 -3.26 13.15
CA THR A 52 12.28 -2.45 14.29
C THR A 52 11.02 -3.05 14.90
N MET A 53 10.18 -3.69 14.09
CA MET A 53 8.87 -4.18 14.51
C MET A 53 8.90 -5.63 15.01
N ASN A 54 9.91 -6.43 14.65
CA ASN A 54 10.06 -7.81 15.12
C ASN A 54 11.52 -8.08 15.52
N PRO A 55 11.80 -8.63 16.73
CA PRO A 55 13.14 -9.09 17.11
C PRO A 55 13.77 -10.09 16.13
N SER A 56 12.97 -10.89 15.45
CA SER A 56 13.41 -11.83 14.41
C SER A 56 13.72 -11.16 13.06
N GLY A 57 13.40 -9.87 12.91
CA GLY A 57 13.63 -9.11 11.68
C GLY A 57 12.75 -9.55 10.50
N ARG A 58 11.63 -10.21 10.75
CA ARG A 58 10.72 -10.74 9.71
C ARG A 58 9.24 -10.49 10.05
N PRO A 59 8.39 -10.11 9.09
CA PRO A 59 6.95 -10.03 9.30
C PRO A 59 6.32 -11.39 9.62
N THR A 60 5.07 -11.39 10.08
CA THR A 60 4.36 -12.61 10.52
C THR A 60 3.98 -13.54 9.36
N PHE A 61 3.79 -12.99 8.16
CA PHE A 61 3.58 -13.79 6.95
C PHE A 61 4.93 -14.21 6.38
N ASP A 62 5.28 -15.49 6.52
CA ASP A 62 6.58 -16.02 6.09
C ASP A 62 6.61 -16.22 4.56
N ASN A 63 6.88 -15.14 3.83
CA ASN A 63 7.06 -15.18 2.39
C ASN A 63 8.09 -14.14 1.95
N VAL A 64 9.31 -14.62 1.70
CA VAL A 64 10.45 -13.76 1.33
C VAL A 64 10.23 -12.97 0.04
N ASP A 65 9.51 -13.52 -0.93
CA ASP A 65 9.22 -12.84 -2.19
C ASP A 65 8.25 -11.68 -1.95
N PHE A 66 7.22 -11.90 -1.13
CA PHE A 66 6.28 -10.86 -0.71
C PHE A 66 6.97 -9.77 0.10
N ASP A 67 7.78 -10.12 1.09
CA ASP A 67 8.50 -9.15 1.94
C ASP A 67 9.39 -8.24 1.09
N ASN A 68 10.15 -8.85 0.18
CA ASN A 68 11.00 -8.11 -0.76
C ASN A 68 10.17 -7.22 -1.68
N ALA A 69 9.08 -7.72 -2.25
CA ALA A 69 8.21 -6.93 -3.12
C ALA A 69 7.57 -5.75 -2.38
N PHE A 70 7.11 -5.96 -1.15
CA PHE A 70 6.47 -4.95 -0.32
C PHE A 70 7.44 -3.82 0.03
N ALA A 71 8.63 -4.15 0.57
CA ALA A 71 9.63 -3.14 0.90
C ALA A 71 10.09 -2.37 -0.35
N GLN A 72 10.26 -3.06 -1.48
CA GLN A 72 10.70 -2.42 -2.72
C GLN A 72 9.62 -1.54 -3.36
N PHE A 73 8.33 -1.85 -3.26
CA PHE A 73 7.27 -0.95 -3.76
C PHE A 73 7.41 0.44 -3.10
N PHE A 74 7.56 0.44 -1.78
CA PHE A 74 7.68 1.66 -0.98
C PHE A 74 8.93 2.44 -1.36
N LEU A 75 10.08 1.75 -1.46
CA LEU A 75 11.34 2.38 -1.81
C LEU A 75 11.35 2.94 -3.25
N ASN A 76 10.82 2.18 -4.22
CA ASN A 76 10.71 2.63 -5.61
C ASN A 76 9.89 3.92 -5.68
N PHE A 77 8.76 3.99 -4.95
CA PHE A 77 7.96 5.21 -4.86
C PHE A 77 8.72 6.35 -4.18
N ALA A 78 9.40 6.10 -3.06
CA ALA A 78 10.14 7.13 -2.34
C ALA A 78 11.26 7.76 -3.19
N ILE A 79 11.92 6.97 -4.04
CA ILE A 79 13.03 7.43 -4.88
C ILE A 79 12.55 8.11 -6.17
N SER A 80 11.49 7.60 -6.80
CA SER A 80 11.11 8.00 -8.17
C SER A 80 9.74 8.67 -8.29
N LEU A 81 8.98 8.73 -7.18
CA LEU A 81 7.56 9.12 -7.15
C LEU A 81 6.65 8.22 -8.03
N ASN A 82 7.13 7.05 -8.44
CA ASN A 82 6.39 6.10 -9.27
C ASN A 82 6.74 4.65 -8.89
N PRO A 83 5.81 3.86 -8.30
CA PRO A 83 6.12 2.49 -7.84
C PRO A 83 6.43 1.53 -9.00
N ASN A 84 6.13 1.91 -10.25
CA ASN A 84 6.42 1.13 -11.45
C ASN A 84 7.89 1.24 -11.91
N VAL A 85 8.64 2.22 -11.40
CA VAL A 85 10.08 2.35 -11.67
C VAL A 85 10.84 1.42 -10.72
N LYS A 86 11.18 0.23 -11.22
CA LYS A 86 11.82 -0.83 -10.44
C LYS A 86 13.33 -0.58 -10.31
N THR A 87 13.81 -0.39 -9.07
CA THR A 87 15.25 -0.33 -8.77
C THR A 87 15.93 -1.70 -8.83
N ASN A 88 15.17 -2.78 -8.60
CA ASN A 88 15.61 -4.15 -8.75
C ASN A 88 14.84 -4.84 -9.89
N PRO A 89 15.51 -5.35 -10.95
CA PRO A 89 14.86 -6.04 -12.06
C PRO A 89 14.07 -7.30 -11.65
N SER A 90 14.45 -7.96 -10.57
CA SER A 90 13.77 -9.16 -10.05
C SER A 90 12.52 -8.85 -9.22
N ASN A 91 12.14 -7.58 -9.08
CA ASN A 91 10.98 -7.16 -8.30
C ASN A 91 9.67 -7.69 -8.93
N ILE A 92 8.89 -8.44 -8.14
CA ILE A 92 7.63 -9.04 -8.56
C ILE A 92 6.40 -8.13 -8.39
N THR A 93 6.56 -6.88 -7.93
CA THR A 93 5.42 -5.96 -7.78
C THR A 93 4.68 -5.80 -9.10
N PRO A 94 3.33 -5.81 -9.07
CA PRO A 94 2.53 -5.62 -10.27
C PRO A 94 2.69 -4.20 -10.81
N GLN A 95 2.14 -3.95 -12.00
CA GLN A 95 1.94 -2.59 -12.46
C GLN A 95 0.84 -1.91 -11.65
N TRP A 96 1.11 -0.71 -11.16
CA TRP A 96 0.19 0.12 -10.40
C TRP A 96 -0.49 1.12 -11.31
N SER A 97 -1.82 1.10 -11.32
CA SER A 97 -2.64 2.13 -11.95
C SER A 97 -2.63 3.41 -11.10
N MET A 98 -2.63 4.56 -11.78
CA MET A 98 -2.87 5.84 -11.12
C MET A 98 -4.36 5.96 -10.83
N GLU A 99 -4.71 6.40 -9.63
CA GLU A 99 -6.09 6.70 -9.29
C GLU A 99 -6.63 7.81 -10.21
N GLY A 100 -7.85 7.66 -10.72
CA GLY A 100 -8.48 8.66 -11.60
C GLY A 100 -8.19 8.51 -13.09
N ARG A 101 -7.40 7.52 -13.52
CA ARG A 101 -7.35 7.10 -14.92
C ARG A 101 -8.53 6.14 -15.20
N PRO A 102 -9.36 6.35 -16.24
CA PRO A 102 -10.34 5.34 -16.64
C PRO A 102 -9.60 4.06 -17.04
N GLU A 103 -10.11 2.91 -16.59
CA GLU A 103 -9.72 1.59 -17.15
C GLU A 103 -10.01 1.52 -18.64
#